data_AF-A0A7G2K179-F1
#
_entry.id   AF-A0A7G2K179-F1
#
_cell.length_a   1.000
_cell.length_b   1.000
_cell.length_c   1.000
_cell.angle_alpha   90.00
_cell.angle_beta   90.00
_cell.angle_gamma   90.00
#
_symmetry.space_group_name_H-M   'P 1'
#
loop_
_entity.id
_entity.type
_entity.pdbx_description
1 polymer ?
#
loop_
_entity_poly.entity_id
_entity_poly.type
_entity_poly.pdbx_seq_one_letter_code
_entity_poly.pdbx_strand_id
1 'polypeptide(L)'
;LTKPVFANGNAAQIRAASQTLVHVLEKLLRLAHPLIPFITEEIWQKVKGFVGITADSIMLQPFPQVEESGFDPEAEAEIEWLKEVIVAVRNIRAESNIAPSKGLDLLFRNLSTENAKILEKQTALLKAMAKLDNVQVLAANETAPLAVAKLVGNA
;
A
#
# COMPACT_ATOMS: atom_id res chain seq x y z
N LEU A 1 -2.58 -1.82 -1.34
CA LEU A 1 -1.83 -2.31 -0.16
C LEU A 1 -2.73 -3.02 0.86
N THR A 2 -4.03 -2.71 0.96
CA THR A 2 -4.94 -3.34 1.93
C THR A 2 -5.45 -4.73 1.56
N LYS A 3 -5.45 -5.12 0.28
CA LYS A 3 -5.97 -6.44 -0.17
C LYS A 3 -5.38 -7.64 0.59
N PRO A 4 -4.05 -7.74 0.85
CA PRO A 4 -3.50 -8.85 1.63
C PRO A 4 -4.00 -8.88 3.07
N VAL A 5 -4.30 -7.73 3.66
CA VAL A 5 -4.89 -7.63 5.02
C VAL A 5 -6.29 -8.23 5.03
N PHE A 6 -7.12 -7.95 4.01
CA PHE A 6 -8.45 -8.56 3.92
C PHE A 6 -8.42 -10.06 3.59
N ALA A 7 -7.40 -10.52 2.86
CA ALA A 7 -7.26 -11.93 2.51
C ALA A 7 -6.76 -12.78 3.69
N ASN A 8 -5.76 -12.29 4.44
CA ASN A 8 -4.97 -13.09 5.38
C ASN A 8 -4.77 -12.44 6.76
N GLY A 9 -5.31 -11.24 7.00
CA GLY A 9 -5.13 -10.52 8.25
C GLY A 9 -6.03 -11.03 9.38
N ASN A 10 -5.66 -10.71 10.62
CA ASN A 10 -6.51 -11.00 11.78
C ASN A 10 -7.67 -10.00 11.90
N ALA A 11 -8.64 -10.29 12.78
CA ALA A 11 -9.83 -9.46 12.96
C ALA A 11 -9.51 -8.00 13.34
N ALA A 12 -8.46 -7.76 14.13
CA ALA A 12 -8.04 -6.41 14.51
C ALA A 12 -7.46 -5.64 13.31
N GLN A 13 -6.60 -6.28 12.52
CA GLN A 13 -6.02 -5.71 11.31
C GLN A 13 -7.08 -5.39 10.26
N ILE A 14 -8.02 -6.31 10.02
CA ILE A 14 -9.13 -6.10 9.09
C ILE A 14 -9.99 -4.92 9.55
N ARG A 15 -10.32 -4.85 10.85
CA ARG A 15 -11.08 -3.72 11.41
C ARG A 15 -10.36 -2.40 11.22
N ALA A 16 -9.07 -2.33 11.55
CA ALA A 16 -8.26 -1.13 11.38
C ALA A 16 -8.23 -0.69 9.90
N ALA A 17 -7.96 -1.61 8.97
CA ALA A 17 -7.94 -1.32 7.54
C ALA A 17 -9.30 -0.85 7.01
N SER A 18 -10.40 -1.47 7.45
CA SER A 18 -11.76 -1.05 7.10
C SER A 18 -12.06 0.37 7.60
N GLN A 19 -11.70 0.68 8.85
CA GLN A 19 -11.91 2.01 9.42
C GLN A 19 -11.16 3.08 8.62
N THR A 20 -9.89 2.85 8.32
CA THR A 20 -9.08 3.76 7.49
C THR A 20 -9.69 3.93 6.10
N LEU A 21 -10.10 2.85 5.45
CA LEU A 21 -10.68 2.91 4.09
C LEU A 21 -11.97 3.70 4.04
N VAL A 22 -12.90 3.46 4.98
CA VAL A 22 -14.17 4.18 5.01
C VAL A 22 -13.95 5.66 5.36
N HIS A 23 -13.07 5.96 6.33
CA HIS A 23 -12.76 7.34 6.70
C HIS A 23 -12.16 8.15 5.55
N VAL A 24 -11.21 7.55 4.82
CA VAL A 24 -10.60 8.17 3.64
C VAL A 24 -11.62 8.30 2.50
N LEU A 25 -12.41 7.27 2.24
CA LEU A 25 -13.46 7.31 1.21
C LEU A 25 -14.46 8.43 1.49
N GLU A 26 -14.93 8.57 2.73
CA GLU A 26 -15.89 9.62 3.10
C GLU A 26 -15.32 11.02 2.84
N LYS A 27 -14.08 11.28 3.26
CA LYS A 27 -13.40 12.56 3.01
C LYS A 27 -13.25 12.81 1.50
N LEU A 28 -12.85 11.80 0.73
CA LEU A 28 -12.71 11.92 -0.74
C LEU A 28 -14.05 12.23 -1.42
N LEU A 29 -15.15 11.63 -0.96
CA LEU A 29 -16.48 11.92 -1.50
C LEU A 29 -16.87 13.38 -1.25
N ARG A 30 -16.62 13.91 -0.04
CA ARG A 30 -16.85 15.33 0.26
C ARG A 30 -15.98 16.27 -0.59
N LEU A 31 -14.71 15.92 -0.81
CA LEU A 31 -13.82 16.69 -1.69
C LEU A 31 -14.30 16.68 -3.15
N ALA A 32 -14.80 15.55 -3.64
CA ALA A 32 -15.25 15.37 -5.02
C ALA A 32 -16.67 15.88 -5.28
N HIS A 33 -17.49 16.07 -4.24
CA HIS A 33 -18.91 16.39 -4.36
C HIS A 33 -19.22 17.64 -5.19
N PRO A 34 -18.46 18.76 -5.09
CA PRO A 34 -18.69 19.93 -5.93
C PRO A 34 -18.56 19.65 -7.44
N LEU A 35 -17.85 18.59 -7.82
CA LEU A 35 -17.62 18.20 -9.22
C LEU A 35 -18.56 17.07 -9.67
N ILE A 36 -18.91 16.14 -8.78
CA ILE A 36 -19.66 14.92 -9.11
C ILE A 36 -20.81 14.68 -8.12
N PRO A 37 -21.80 15.59 -8.01
CA PRO A 37 -22.70 15.66 -6.87
C PRO A 37 -23.60 14.43 -6.71
N PHE A 38 -24.15 13.89 -7.79
CA PHE A 38 -25.11 12.78 -7.70
C PHE A 38 -24.46 11.45 -7.31
N ILE A 39 -23.31 11.11 -7.91
CA ILE A 39 -22.60 9.85 -7.62
C ILE A 39 -22.01 9.92 -6.21
N THR A 40 -21.41 11.05 -5.84
CA THR A 40 -20.82 11.20 -4.51
C THR A 40 -21.87 11.14 -3.41
N GLU A 41 -23.05 11.74 -3.60
CA GLU A 41 -24.19 11.60 -2.69
C GLU A 41 -24.64 10.14 -2.56
N GLU A 42 -24.87 9.45 -3.67
CA GLU A 42 -25.33 8.04 -3.67
C GLU A 42 -24.37 7.10 -2.92
N ILE A 43 -23.06 7.25 -3.14
CA ILE A 43 -22.04 6.47 -2.44
C ILE A 43 -21.95 6.90 -0.97
N TRP A 44 -21.97 8.21 -0.68
CA TRP A 44 -21.84 8.75 0.67
C TRP A 44 -22.96 8.28 1.60
N GLN A 45 -24.20 8.23 1.10
CA GLN A 45 -25.34 7.69 1.87
C GLN A 45 -25.12 6.24 2.35
N LYS A 46 -24.41 5.42 1.56
CA LYS A 46 -24.10 4.02 1.92
C LYS A 46 -22.98 3.91 2.95
N VAL A 47 -22.11 4.91 3.05
CA VAL A 47 -20.90 4.85 3.90
C VAL A 47 -20.96 5.72 5.16
N LYS A 48 -21.80 6.77 5.19
CA LYS A 48 -21.89 7.74 6.28
C LYS A 48 -22.11 7.10 7.67
N GLY A 49 -22.86 6.01 7.74
CA GLY A 49 -23.14 5.29 8.98
C GLY A 49 -21.90 4.62 9.59
N PHE A 50 -20.94 4.18 8.77
CA PHE A 50 -19.71 3.54 9.24
C PHE A 50 -18.73 4.55 9.88
N VAL A 51 -18.88 5.85 9.59
CA VAL A 51 -18.12 6.92 10.24
C VAL A 51 -18.95 7.72 11.25
N GLY A 52 -20.15 7.24 11.60
CA GLY A 52 -21.00 7.85 12.62
C GLY A 52 -21.69 9.15 12.19
N ILE A 53 -21.80 9.44 10.89
CA ILE A 53 -22.48 10.64 10.40
C ILE A 53 -23.96 10.33 10.15
N THR A 54 -24.83 11.17 10.71
CA THR A 54 -26.30 11.03 10.64
C THR A 54 -26.97 12.05 9.73
N ALA A 55 -26.24 12.97 9.11
CA ALA A 55 -26.81 14.02 8.28
C ALA A 55 -27.49 13.47 7.02
N ASP A 56 -28.51 14.17 6.53
CA ASP A 56 -29.37 13.70 5.44
C ASP A 56 -28.73 13.81 4.06
N SER A 57 -27.77 14.70 3.86
CA SER A 57 -27.06 14.89 2.59
C SER A 57 -25.60 15.27 2.82
N ILE A 58 -24.73 14.85 1.91
CA ILE A 58 -23.32 15.23 1.90
C ILE A 58 -23.15 16.75 1.73
N MET A 59 -24.10 17.45 1.09
CA MET A 59 -24.09 18.91 0.93
C MET A 59 -24.11 19.65 2.27
N LEU A 60 -24.63 19.02 3.33
CA LEU A 60 -24.70 19.61 4.66
C LEU A 60 -23.42 19.38 5.47
N GLN A 61 -22.46 18.64 4.93
CA GLN A 61 -21.21 18.35 5.62
C GLN A 61 -20.20 19.49 5.47
N PRO A 62 -19.42 19.78 6.52
CA PRO A 62 -18.30 20.70 6.40
C PRO A 62 -17.28 20.17 5.39
N PHE A 63 -16.61 21.08 4.69
CA PHE A 63 -15.49 20.69 3.83
C PHE A 63 -14.36 20.08 4.66
N PRO A 64 -13.72 18.98 4.23
CA PRO A 64 -12.63 18.34 4.97
C PRO A 64 -11.51 19.34 5.30
N GLN A 65 -11.07 19.32 6.56
CA GLN A 65 -9.94 20.12 7.03
C GLN A 65 -8.69 19.23 7.14
N VAL A 66 -7.53 19.85 7.02
CA VAL A 66 -6.25 19.18 7.26
C VAL A 66 -6.14 18.83 8.74
N GLU A 67 -5.78 17.58 9.03
CA GLU A 67 -5.51 17.10 10.38
C GLU A 67 -4.00 16.91 10.51
N GLU A 68 -3.31 17.84 11.19
CA GLU A 68 -1.86 17.81 11.36
C GLU A 68 -1.35 16.52 12.02
N SER A 69 -2.17 15.90 12.88
CA SER A 69 -1.86 14.60 13.49
C SER A 69 -1.87 13.42 12.51
N GLY A 70 -2.33 13.63 11.29
CA GLY A 70 -2.35 12.63 10.23
C GLY A 70 -1.06 12.53 9.43
N PHE A 71 -0.11 13.46 9.62
CA PHE A 71 1.19 13.40 8.96
C PHE A 71 2.10 12.38 9.66
N ASP A 72 2.63 11.44 8.87
CA ASP A 72 3.57 10.43 9.33
C ASP A 72 4.67 10.24 8.26
N PRO A 73 5.74 11.08 8.30
CA PRO A 73 6.81 11.02 7.31
C PRO A 73 7.56 9.68 7.29
N GLU A 74 7.61 8.98 8.43
CA GLU A 74 8.25 7.66 8.52
C GLU A 74 7.40 6.64 7.75
N ALA A 75 6.09 6.59 7.99
CA ALA A 75 5.20 5.70 7.24
C ALA A 75 5.17 6.03 5.74
N GLU A 76 5.24 7.30 5.36
CA GLU A 76 5.35 7.72 3.96
C GLU A 76 6.62 7.17 3.30
N ALA A 77 7.79 7.32 3.96
CA ALA A 77 9.06 6.81 3.49
C ALA A 77 9.05 5.26 3.39
N GLU A 78 8.50 4.56 4.38
CA GLU A 78 8.35 3.10 4.35
C GLU A 78 7.55 2.65 3.13
N ILE A 79 6.41 3.29 2.88
CA ILE A 79 5.51 2.94 1.76
C ILE A 79 6.13 3.30 0.42
N GLU A 80 6.84 4.42 0.32
CA GLU A 80 7.47 4.83 -0.93
C GLU A 80 8.58 3.86 -1.33
N TRP A 81 9.46 3.49 -0.40
CA TRP A 81 10.49 2.48 -0.64
C TRP A 81 9.87 1.14 -1.09
N LEU A 82 8.80 0.67 -0.44
CA LEU A 82 8.09 -0.54 -0.86
C LEU A 82 7.52 -0.44 -2.28
N LYS A 83 6.98 0.72 -2.67
CA LYS A 83 6.51 0.93 -4.04
C LYS A 83 7.65 0.84 -5.03
N GLU A 84 8.80 1.44 -4.76
CA GLU A 84 9.97 1.38 -5.64
C GLU A 84 10.40 -0.07 -5.87
N VAL A 85 10.50 -0.88 -4.80
CA VAL A 85 10.82 -2.31 -4.91
C VAL A 85 9.75 -3.05 -5.74
N ILE A 86 8.46 -2.84 -5.47
CA ILE A 86 7.37 -3.51 -6.19
C ILE A 86 7.40 -3.14 -7.69
N VAL A 87 7.64 -1.87 -8.00
CA VAL A 87 7.75 -1.38 -9.38
C VAL A 87 8.97 -1.99 -10.07
N ALA A 88 10.11 -2.05 -9.40
CA ALA A 88 11.32 -2.70 -9.93
C ALA A 88 11.06 -4.17 -10.29
N VAL A 89 10.41 -4.94 -9.41
CA VAL A 89 10.03 -6.34 -9.67
C VAL A 89 9.08 -6.44 -10.87
N ARG A 90 8.05 -5.58 -10.94
CA ARG A 90 7.11 -5.58 -12.06
C ARG A 90 7.78 -5.24 -13.39
N ASN A 91 8.75 -4.32 -13.38
CA ASN A 91 9.51 -3.97 -14.57
C ASN A 91 10.41 -5.11 -15.03
N ILE A 92 11.17 -5.76 -14.13
CA ILE A 92 11.98 -6.95 -14.47
C ILE A 92 11.09 -8.04 -15.07
N ARG A 93 9.91 -8.26 -14.47
CA ARG A 93 8.94 -9.23 -14.95
C ARG A 93 8.49 -8.93 -16.38
N ALA A 94 8.18 -7.67 -16.69
CA ALA A 94 7.79 -7.23 -18.03
C ALA A 94 8.94 -7.35 -19.04
N GLU A 95 10.13 -6.85 -18.68
CA GLU A 95 11.34 -6.91 -19.50
C GLU A 95 11.77 -8.35 -19.82
N SER A 96 11.55 -9.28 -18.89
CA SER A 96 11.88 -10.70 -19.02
C SER A 96 10.73 -11.57 -19.55
N ASN A 97 9.61 -10.96 -19.96
CA ASN A 97 8.40 -11.65 -20.45
C ASN A 97 7.87 -12.76 -19.51
N ILE A 98 7.89 -12.51 -18.20
CA ILE A 98 7.45 -13.46 -17.18
C ILE A 98 5.96 -13.22 -16.86
N ALA A 99 5.13 -14.28 -16.88
CA ALA A 99 3.70 -14.17 -16.57
C ALA A 99 3.43 -13.61 -15.16
N PRO A 100 2.45 -12.71 -14.95
CA PRO A 100 2.14 -12.11 -13.64
C PRO A 100 1.83 -13.09 -12.52
N SER A 101 1.33 -14.28 -12.84
CA SER A 101 0.96 -15.33 -11.87
C SER A 101 2.14 -16.15 -11.38
N LYS A 102 3.28 -16.15 -12.09
CA LYS A 102 4.46 -16.94 -11.74
C LYS A 102 5.15 -16.33 -10.51
N GLY A 103 5.39 -17.12 -9.48
CA GLY A 103 6.17 -16.70 -8.33
C GLY A 103 7.63 -16.44 -8.69
N LEU A 104 8.24 -15.47 -8.02
CA LEU A 104 9.64 -15.09 -8.21
C LEU A 104 10.38 -15.09 -6.88
N ASP A 105 11.67 -15.41 -6.93
CA ASP A 105 12.57 -15.25 -5.80
C ASP A 105 13.24 -13.87 -5.89
N LEU A 106 13.11 -13.07 -4.83
CA LEU A 106 13.70 -11.75 -4.74
C LEU A 106 14.92 -11.78 -3.82
N LEU A 107 16.06 -11.34 -4.35
CA LEU A 107 17.31 -11.23 -3.61
C LEU A 107 17.66 -9.76 -3.41
N PHE A 108 17.87 -9.35 -2.16
CA PHE A 108 18.40 -8.04 -1.82
C PHE A 108 19.90 -8.13 -1.58
N ARG A 109 20.65 -7.14 -2.06
CA ARG A 109 22.07 -6.96 -1.78
C ARG A 109 22.30 -5.51 -1.35
N ASN A 110 23.23 -5.29 -0.43
CA ASN A 110 23.59 -3.97 0.11
C ASN A 110 22.38 -3.22 0.71
N LEU A 111 21.51 -3.95 1.41
CA LEU A 111 20.36 -3.37 2.08
C LEU A 111 20.80 -2.56 3.31
N SER A 112 20.37 -1.30 3.42
CA SER A 112 20.60 -0.51 4.63
C SER A 112 19.90 -1.13 5.84
N THR A 113 20.36 -0.83 7.05
CA THR A 113 19.74 -1.31 8.29
C THR A 113 18.29 -0.82 8.45
N GLU A 114 17.97 0.35 7.91
CA GLU A 114 16.62 0.90 7.91
C GLU A 114 15.70 0.10 6.96
N ASN A 115 16.12 -0.08 5.71
CA ASN A 115 15.36 -0.85 4.73
C ASN A 115 15.22 -2.32 5.12
N ALA A 116 16.20 -2.88 5.84
CA ALA A 116 16.10 -4.22 6.41
C ALA A 116 14.94 -4.34 7.42
N LYS A 117 14.77 -3.35 8.31
CA LYS A 117 13.63 -3.32 9.25
C LYS A 117 12.30 -3.20 8.52
N ILE A 118 12.23 -2.35 7.49
CA ILE A 118 11.01 -2.19 6.67
C ILE A 118 10.68 -3.52 5.99
N LEU A 119 11.69 -4.19 5.41
CA LEU A 119 11.54 -5.48 4.77
C LEU A 119 11.03 -6.53 5.75
N GLU A 120 11.63 -6.66 6.95
CA GLU A 120 11.19 -7.59 7.98
C GLU A 120 9.72 -7.36 8.36
N LYS A 121 9.34 -6.10 8.60
CA LYS A 121 7.97 -5.69 8.97
C LYS A 121 6.96 -5.97 7.85
N GLN A 122 7.35 -5.79 6.59
CA GLN A 122 6.43 -5.71 5.45
C GLN A 122 6.62 -6.84 4.42
N THR A 123 7.39 -7.89 4.75
CA THR A 123 7.67 -9.03 3.85
C THR A 123 6.38 -9.66 3.32
N ALA A 124 5.37 -9.86 4.18
CA ALA A 124 4.09 -10.44 3.76
C ALA A 124 3.36 -9.59 2.71
N LEU A 125 3.38 -8.27 2.89
CA LEU A 125 2.80 -7.32 1.94
C LEU A 125 3.57 -7.34 0.61
N LEU A 126 4.90 -7.31 0.68
CA LEU A 126 5.76 -7.34 -0.50
C LEU A 126 5.54 -8.62 -1.33
N LYS A 127 5.54 -9.80 -0.67
CA LYS A 127 5.30 -11.09 -1.32
C LYS A 127 3.95 -11.12 -2.05
N ALA A 128 2.89 -10.63 -1.39
CA ALA A 128 1.55 -10.61 -1.96
C ALA A 128 1.42 -9.63 -3.14
N MET A 129 2.02 -8.44 -3.03
CA MET A 129 1.86 -7.36 -4.02
C MET A 129 2.75 -7.53 -5.27
N ALA A 130 3.87 -8.24 -5.14
CA ALA A 130 4.83 -8.49 -6.23
C ALA A 130 4.85 -9.96 -6.72
N LYS A 131 4.01 -10.83 -6.14
CA LYS A 131 3.91 -12.27 -6.43
C LYS A 131 5.27 -12.95 -6.30
N LEU A 132 5.79 -12.97 -5.07
CA LEU A 132 7.08 -13.56 -4.72
C LEU A 132 6.89 -14.84 -3.91
N ASP A 133 7.71 -15.84 -4.19
CA ASP A 133 7.76 -17.08 -3.42
C ASP A 133 8.74 -16.91 -2.24
N ASN A 134 9.98 -16.50 -2.55
CA ASN A 134 11.01 -16.23 -1.56
C ASN A 134 11.53 -14.79 -1.61
N VAL A 135 11.95 -14.32 -0.45
CA VAL A 135 12.61 -13.02 -0.26
C VAL A 135 13.80 -13.27 0.65
N GLN A 136 15.00 -12.96 0.18
CA GLN A 136 16.25 -13.19 0.91
C GLN A 136 17.16 -11.98 0.81
N VAL A 137 17.87 -11.67 1.89
CA VAL A 137 18.97 -10.71 1.90
C VAL A 137 20.28 -11.48 1.81
N LEU A 138 21.08 -11.21 0.77
CA LEU A 138 22.39 -11.83 0.57
C LEU A 138 23.42 -11.21 1.50
N ALA A 139 24.31 -12.04 2.06
CA ALA A 139 25.47 -11.53 2.77
C ALA A 139 26.44 -10.81 1.81
N ALA A 140 27.25 -9.87 2.33
CA ALA A 140 28.13 -9.02 1.52
C ALA A 140 29.07 -9.80 0.58
N ASN A 141 29.52 -10.99 1.00
CA ASN A 141 30.44 -11.85 0.24
C ASN A 141 29.75 -13.04 -0.45
N GLU A 142 28.42 -13.11 -0.42
CA GLU A 142 27.68 -14.21 -1.02
C GLU A 142 27.48 -13.96 -2.53
N THR A 143 27.86 -14.94 -3.34
CA THR A 143 27.67 -14.85 -4.79
C THR A 143 26.20 -15.10 -5.11
N ALA A 144 25.58 -14.15 -5.82
CA ALA A 144 24.20 -14.30 -6.23
C ALA A 144 24.13 -15.38 -7.32
N PRO A 145 23.09 -16.24 -7.32
CA PRO A 145 22.82 -17.09 -8.47
C PRO A 145 22.56 -16.24 -9.72
N LEU A 146 22.53 -16.87 -10.89
CA LEU A 146 22.23 -16.19 -12.15
C LEU A 146 20.86 -15.49 -12.04
N ALA A 147 20.88 -14.15 -12.02
CA ALA A 147 19.72 -13.32 -11.76
C ALA A 147 19.79 -12.01 -12.55
N VAL A 148 18.63 -11.39 -12.75
CA VAL A 148 18.52 -10.03 -13.28
C VAL A 148 18.62 -9.05 -12.11
N ALA A 149 19.55 -8.09 -12.20
CA ALA A 149 19.75 -7.08 -11.18
C ALA A 149 19.12 -5.75 -11.57
N LYS A 150 18.48 -5.08 -10.60
CA LYS A 150 17.97 -3.71 -10.76
C LYS A 150 18.26 -2.93 -9.48
N LEU A 151 18.75 -1.71 -9.63
CA LEU A 151 19.00 -0.82 -8.49
C LEU A 151 17.67 -0.22 -8.03
N VAL A 152 17.47 -0.14 -6.71
CA VAL A 152 16.29 0.46 -6.08
C VAL A 152 16.78 1.43 -5.00
N GLY A 153 16.30 2.67 -5.06
CA GLY A 153 16.80 3.79 -4.27
C GLY A 153 18.09 4.42 -4.83
N ASN A 154 18.51 5.51 -4.19
CA ASN A 154 19.77 6.20 -4.48
C ASN A 154 20.84 5.74 -3.49
N ALA A 155 21.54 4.64 -3.79
CA ALA A 155 22.80 4.28 -3.13
C ALA A 155 23.70 3.48 -4.06
#